data_AF-A0A917RXM3-F1
#
_entry.id   AF-A0A917RXM3-F1
#
_cell.length_a   1.000
_cell.length_b   1.000
_cell.length_c   1.000
_cell.angle_alpha   90.00
_cell.angle_beta   90.00
_cell.angle_gamma   90.00
#
_symmetry.space_group_name_H-M   'P 1'
#
loop_
_entity.id
_entity.type
_entity.pdbx_description
1 polymer ?
#
loop_
_entity_poly.entity_id
_entity_poly.type
_entity_poly.pdbx_seq_one_letter_code
_entity_poly.pdbx_strand_id
1 'polypeptide(L)'
;MHESAFQVDLAELEDITARVGNFIGFLSDSLTGLEQRMASLHQTWSGDAAIAQAGAFRQWAAGATDVAEGIDIMRQATLAARDRYIAAIEANRQMFGR
;
A
#
# COMPACT_ATOMS: atom_id res chain seq x y z
N MET A 1 9.62 22.53 28.94
CA MET A 1 9.63 21.26 28.19
C MET A 1 8.74 21.50 26.97
N HIS A 2 9.33 21.84 25.83
CA HIS A 2 8.56 22.02 24.60
C HIS A 2 8.36 20.63 24.03
N GLU A 3 7.17 20.08 24.24
CA GLU A 3 6.72 18.88 23.54
C GLU A 3 6.62 19.30 22.08
N SER A 4 7.58 18.86 21.27
CA SER A 4 7.58 19.08 19.83
C SER A 4 6.26 18.50 19.32
N ALA A 5 5.27 19.35 19.04
CA ALA A 5 4.03 18.92 18.44
C ALA A 5 4.42 18.10 17.22
N PHE A 6 4.05 16.82 17.21
CA PHE A 6 4.29 15.93 16.09
C PHE A 6 3.49 16.49 14.92
N GLN A 7 4.11 17.37 14.13
CA GLN A 7 3.49 17.96 12.95
C GLN A 7 3.65 16.95 11.84
N VAL A 8 2.66 16.05 11.74
CA VAL A 8 2.52 15.20 10.55
C VAL A 8 2.18 16.15 9.39
N ASP A 9 3.08 16.24 8.41
CA ASP A 9 2.75 16.88 7.14
C ASP A 9 1.76 15.97 6.41
N LEU A 10 0.48 16.35 6.51
CA LEU A 10 -0.61 15.60 5.92
C LEU A 10 -0.51 15.57 4.38
N ALA A 11 0.09 16.59 3.77
CA ALA A 11 0.28 16.62 2.32
C ALA A 11 1.41 15.68 1.89
N GLU A 12 2.51 15.61 2.63
CA GLU A 12 3.58 14.63 2.39
C GLU A 12 3.05 13.20 2.54
N LEU A 13 2.22 12.95 3.55
CA LEU A 13 1.64 11.64 3.79
C LEU A 13 0.62 11.23 2.70
N GLU A 14 -0.16 12.18 2.19
CA GLU A 14 -1.04 11.99 1.03
C GLU A 14 -0.23 11.69 -0.24
N ASP A 15 0.88 12.38 -0.50
CA ASP A 15 1.77 12.12 -1.64
C ASP A 15 2.40 10.73 -1.57
N ILE A 16 2.95 10.36 -0.42
CA ILE A 16 3.54 9.03 -0.20
C ILE A 16 2.47 7.96 -0.42
N THR A 17 1.27 8.15 0.13
CA THR A 17 0.15 7.22 -0.08
C THR A 17 -0.19 7.06 -1.56
N ALA A 18 -0.31 8.16 -2.31
CA ALA A 18 -0.63 8.11 -3.73
C ALA A 18 0.45 7.39 -4.54
N ARG A 19 1.73 7.70 -4.28
CA ARG A 19 2.88 7.05 -4.94
C ARG A 19 2.92 5.55 -4.68
N VAL A 20 2.65 5.17 -3.44
CA VAL A 20 2.62 3.77 -3.03
C VAL A 20 1.41 3.04 -3.64
N GLY A 21 0.24 3.69 -3.72
CA GLY A 21 -0.92 3.16 -4.44
C GLY A 21 -0.65 2.91 -5.93
N ASN A 22 0.00 3.86 -6.60
CA ASN A 22 0.42 3.70 -8.00
C ASN A 22 1.40 2.53 -8.17
N PHE A 23 2.34 2.36 -7.23
CA PHE A 23 3.30 1.25 -7.26
C PHE A 23 2.61 -0.11 -7.09
N ILE A 24 1.60 -0.22 -6.22
CA ILE A 24 0.77 -1.43 -6.10
C ILE A 24 0.07 -1.75 -7.42
N GLY A 25 -0.56 -0.76 -8.04
CA GLY A 25 -1.22 -0.94 -9.34
C GLY A 25 -0.25 -1.49 -10.40
N PHE A 26 0.91 -0.86 -10.51
CA PHE A 26 1.99 -1.31 -11.40
C PHE A 26 2.44 -2.75 -11.10
N LEU A 27 2.61 -3.11 -9.82
CA LEU A 27 2.97 -4.47 -9.42
C LEU A 27 1.90 -5.50 -9.80
N SER A 28 0.62 -5.18 -9.58
CA SER A 28 -0.51 -6.06 -9.91
C SER A 28 -0.61 -6.32 -11.42
N ASP A 29 -0.46 -5.27 -12.23
CA ASP A 29 -0.44 -5.38 -13.69
C ASP A 29 0.76 -6.22 -14.17
N SER A 30 1.92 -6.00 -13.56
CA SER A 30 3.15 -6.75 -13.87
C SER A 30 3.02 -8.24 -13.54
N LEU A 31 2.44 -8.56 -12.39
CA LEU A 31 2.15 -9.93 -11.95
C LEU A 31 1.19 -10.62 -12.93
N THR A 32 0.09 -9.96 -13.27
CA THR A 32 -0.90 -10.47 -14.23
C THR A 32 -0.25 -10.74 -15.59
N GLY A 33 0.56 -9.82 -16.09
CA GLY A 33 1.28 -9.99 -17.35
C GLY A 33 2.31 -11.13 -17.31
N LEU A 34 3.01 -11.31 -16.19
CA LEU A 34 3.93 -12.42 -16.00
C LEU A 34 3.20 -13.76 -15.90
N GLU A 35 2.08 -13.82 -15.19
CA GLU A 35 1.26 -15.04 -15.07
C GLU A 35 0.79 -15.53 -16.45
N GLN A 36 0.29 -14.62 -17.30
CA GLN A 36 -0.13 -14.94 -18.66
C GLN A 36 1.01 -15.50 -19.51
N ARG A 37 2.19 -14.86 -19.45
CA ARG A 37 3.39 -15.32 -20.18
C ARG A 37 3.85 -16.68 -19.67
N MET A 38 3.82 -16.89 -18.36
CA MET A 38 4.20 -18.15 -17.73
C MET A 38 3.24 -19.28 -18.09
N ALA A 39 1.94 -19.02 -18.10
CA ALA A 39 0.94 -19.99 -18.53
C ALA A 39 1.16 -20.44 -19.97
N SER A 40 1.54 -19.52 -20.88
CA SER A 40 1.92 -19.88 -22.25
C SER A 40 3.22 -20.68 -22.29
N LEU A 41 4.23 -20.30 -21.52
CA LEU A 41 5.53 -20.98 -21.51
C LEU A 41 5.43 -22.42 -20.98
N HIS A 42 4.59 -22.66 -19.98
CA HIS A 42 4.37 -23.99 -19.40
C HIS A 42 3.71 -25.00 -20.35
N GLN A 43 3.17 -24.58 -21.49
CA GLN A 43 2.69 -25.50 -22.51
C GLN A 43 3.83 -26.32 -23.14
N THR A 44 5.03 -25.75 -23.19
CA THR A 44 6.22 -26.38 -23.77
C THR A 44 7.33 -26.62 -22.75
N TRP A 45 7.24 -25.99 -21.57
CA TRP A 45 8.24 -26.07 -20.51
C TRP A 45 7.70 -26.80 -19.27
N SER A 46 8.23 -27.98 -19.03
CA SER A 46 7.88 -28.87 -17.92
C SER A 46 9.11 -29.37 -17.17
N GLY A 47 8.89 -30.07 -16.04
CA GLY A 47 9.93 -30.63 -15.19
C GLY A 47 10.21 -29.78 -13.95
N ASP A 48 11.21 -30.18 -13.15
CA ASP A 48 11.43 -29.64 -11.81
C ASP A 48 11.70 -28.13 -11.79
N ALA A 49 12.42 -27.61 -12.79
CA ALA A 49 12.68 -26.18 -12.91
C ALA A 49 11.39 -25.38 -13.18
N ALA A 50 10.47 -25.92 -13.97
CA ALA A 50 9.17 -25.31 -14.24
C ALA A 50 8.30 -25.29 -12.96
N ILE A 51 8.33 -26.38 -12.18
CA ILE A 51 7.63 -26.47 -10.88
C ILE A 51 8.21 -25.46 -9.88
N ALA A 52 9.53 -25.38 -9.78
CA ALA A 52 10.23 -24.46 -8.87
C ALA A 52 9.92 -23.00 -9.22
N GLN A 53 9.94 -22.65 -10.52
CA GLN A 53 9.57 -21.32 -10.98
C GLN A 53 8.11 -21.00 -10.60
N ALA A 54 7.16 -21.91 -10.85
CA ALA A 54 5.75 -21.67 -10.53
C ALA A 54 5.54 -21.51 -9.01
N GLY A 55 6.32 -22.25 -8.20
CA GLY A 55 6.38 -22.06 -6.75
C GLY A 55 6.86 -20.67 -6.35
N ALA A 56 7.98 -20.22 -6.91
CA ALA A 56 8.54 -18.90 -6.65
C ALA A 56 7.58 -17.77 -7.07
N PHE A 57 6.91 -17.92 -8.22
CA PHE A 57 5.92 -16.95 -8.69
C PHE A 57 4.74 -16.82 -7.72
N ARG A 58 4.20 -17.94 -7.23
CA ARG A 58 3.11 -17.93 -6.23
C ARG A 58 3.52 -17.23 -4.93
N GLN A 59 4.73 -17.49 -4.44
CA GLN A 59 5.22 -16.81 -3.24
C GLN A 59 5.35 -15.30 -3.45
N TRP A 60 5.84 -14.89 -4.62
CA TRP A 60 5.97 -13.47 -4.95
C TRP A 60 4.60 -12.79 -5.10
N ALA A 61 3.63 -13.44 -5.75
CA ALA A 61 2.26 -12.94 -5.89
C ALA A 61 1.56 -12.77 -4.53
N ALA A 62 1.75 -13.72 -3.61
CA ALA A 62 1.24 -13.62 -2.25
C ALA A 62 1.85 -12.41 -1.51
N GLY A 63 3.19 -12.27 -1.53
CA GLY A 63 3.85 -11.15 -0.88
C GLY A 63 3.48 -9.78 -1.47
N ALA A 64 3.21 -9.70 -2.77
CA ALA A 64 2.72 -8.46 -3.39
C ALA A 64 1.31 -8.09 -2.90
N THR A 65 0.44 -9.09 -2.71
CA THR A 65 -0.88 -8.91 -2.11
C THR A 65 -0.76 -8.40 -0.67
N ASP A 66 0.07 -9.03 0.16
CA ASP A 66 0.29 -8.62 1.55
C ASP A 66 0.77 -7.17 1.66
N VAL A 67 1.69 -6.77 0.79
CA VAL A 67 2.19 -5.38 0.72
C VAL A 67 1.04 -4.43 0.37
N ALA A 68 0.23 -4.76 -0.63
CA ALA A 68 -0.89 -3.93 -1.05
C ALA A 68 -1.91 -3.71 0.08
N GLU A 69 -2.27 -4.77 0.79
CA GLU A 69 -3.17 -4.71 1.94
C GLU A 69 -2.59 -3.86 3.08
N GLY A 70 -1.32 -4.06 3.42
CA GLY A 70 -0.65 -3.30 4.48
C GLY A 70 -0.63 -1.79 4.20
N ILE A 71 -0.43 -1.41 2.94
CA ILE A 71 -0.47 -0.02 2.51
C ILE A 71 -1.87 0.57 2.64
N ASP A 72 -2.91 -0.15 2.24
CA ASP A 72 -4.28 0.34 2.37
C ASP A 72 -4.66 0.53 3.84
N ILE A 73 -4.21 -0.36 4.73
CA ILE A 73 -4.36 -0.20 6.17
C ILE A 73 -3.68 1.08 6.68
N MET A 74 -2.43 1.35 6.26
CA MET A 74 -1.71 2.58 6.64
C MET A 74 -2.43 3.84 6.14
N ARG A 75 -2.98 3.81 4.92
CA ARG A 75 -3.79 4.89 4.35
C ARG A 75 -5.05 5.13 5.19
N GLN A 76 -5.80 4.09 5.53
CA GLN A 76 -7.01 4.23 6.35
C GLN A 76 -6.69 4.79 7.74
N ALA A 77 -5.62 4.32 8.37
CA ALA A 77 -5.17 4.81 9.67
C ALA A 77 -4.79 6.31 9.62
N THR A 78 -4.13 6.72 8.53
CA THR A 78 -3.79 8.13 8.26
C THR A 78 -5.04 9.01 8.17
N LEU A 79 -6.03 8.62 7.35
CA LEU A 79 -7.26 9.39 7.17
C LEU A 79 -8.00 9.53 8.51
N ALA A 80 -8.08 8.44 9.27
CA ALA A 80 -8.70 8.46 10.59
C ALA A 80 -7.95 9.35 11.59
N ALA A 81 -6.61 9.42 11.53
CA ALA A 81 -5.83 10.33 12.36
C ALA A 81 -6.10 11.80 11.96
N ARG A 82 -6.09 12.11 10.67
CA ARG A 82 -6.40 13.44 10.13
C ARG A 82 -7.77 13.93 10.59
N ASP A 83 -8.80 13.11 10.46
CA ASP A 83 -10.17 13.48 10.83
C ASP A 83 -10.29 13.78 12.33
N ARG A 84 -9.60 13.00 13.18
CA ARG A 84 -9.54 13.25 14.63
C ARG A 84 -8.85 14.59 14.95
N TYR A 85 -7.76 14.93 14.26
CA TYR A 85 -7.07 16.21 14.45
C TYR A 85 -7.95 17.40 14.05
N ILE A 86 -8.61 17.31 12.90
CA ILE A 86 -9.53 18.37 12.43
C ILE A 86 -10.67 18.56 13.43
N ALA A 87 -11.31 17.47 13.86
CA ALA A 87 -12.39 17.53 14.85
C ALA A 87 -11.93 18.15 16.18
N ALA A 88 -10.72 17.82 16.65
CA ALA A 88 -10.16 18.41 17.86
C ALA A 88 -9.90 19.92 17.71
N ILE A 89 -9.39 20.36 16.55
CA ILE A 89 -9.20 21.78 16.24
C ILE A 89 -10.55 22.51 16.23
N GLU A 90 -11.56 21.96 15.57
CA GLU A 90 -12.90 22.55 15.51
C GLU A 90 -13.55 22.64 16.89
N ALA A 91 -13.49 21.57 17.68
CA ALA A 91 -14.00 21.55 19.05
C ALA A 91 -13.33 22.62 19.92
N ASN A 92 -12.00 22.74 19.85
CA ASN A 92 -11.26 23.78 20.57
C ASN A 92 -11.65 25.19 20.10
N ARG A 93 -11.84 25.40 18.79
CA ARG A 93 -12.30 26.71 18.26
C ARG A 93 -13.70 27.06 18.74
N GLN A 94 -14.60 26.08 18.84
CA GLN A 94 -15.96 26.28 19.37
C GLN A 94 -15.96 26.58 20.87
N MET A 95 -15.15 25.87 21.66
CA MET A 95 -15.06 26.06 23.10
C MET A 95 -14.38 27.36 23.51
N PHE A 96 -13.31 27.74 22.83
CA PHE A 96 -12.43 28.83 23.28
C PHE A 96 -12.48 30.09 22.41
N GLY A 97 -13.20 30.08 21.29
CA GLY A 97 -13.63 31.31 20.61
C GLY A 97 -12.51 32.31 20.29
N ARG A 98 -11.56 31.89 19.44
CA ARG A 98 -10.31 32.57 19.03
C ARG A 98 -9.21 32.62 20.09
#